data_AF-A0A7V3MB11-F1
#
_entry.id   AF-A0A7V3MB11-F1
#
_cell.length_a   1.000
_cell.length_b   1.000
_cell.length_c   1.000
_cell.angle_alpha   90.00
_cell.angle_beta   90.00
_cell.angle_gamma   90.00
#
_symmetry.space_group_name_H-M   'P 1'
#
loop_
_entity.id
_entity.type
_entity.pdbx_description
1 polymer ?
#
loop_
_entity_poly.entity_id
_entity_poly.type
_entity_poly.pdbx_seq_one_letter_code
_entity_poly.pdbx_strand_id
1 'polypeptide(L)'
;MEAFFLIDRLEALLQKGHRVPFTPFVILNEDEVLDLIDRLRLSLPPEIEEAKRIVEERENILAEAQEEAEKIVSKARERALEILSEHEIVRKAEARAKTIEEKALKRAQELTQSADQYALEVLQNLESQLLELLKVVRNGIEELRKGDKGAIISEEK
;
A
#
# COMPACT_ATOMS: atom_id res chain seq x y z
N MET A 1 -2.42 43.06 -34.58
CA MET A 1 -2.14 43.02 -36.04
C MET A 1 -2.32 44.39 -36.69
N GLU A 2 -3.26 45.21 -36.20
CA GLU A 2 -3.54 46.55 -36.72
C GLU A 2 -2.36 47.52 -36.57
N ALA A 3 -1.64 47.50 -35.42
CA ALA A 3 -0.44 48.31 -35.22
C ALA A 3 0.68 48.05 -36.25
N PHE A 4 0.96 46.78 -36.57
CA PHE A 4 1.96 46.43 -37.59
C PHE A 4 1.55 46.93 -38.98
N PHE A 5 0.27 46.80 -39.33
CA PHE A 5 -0.25 47.35 -40.58
C PHE A 5 -0.16 48.88 -40.65
N LEU A 6 -0.35 49.58 -39.54
CA LEU A 6 -0.17 51.03 -39.45
C LEU A 6 1.30 51.45 -39.59
N ILE A 7 2.24 50.66 -39.04
CA ILE A 7 3.69 50.85 -39.23
C ILE A 7 4.06 50.64 -40.71
N ASP A 8 3.60 49.54 -41.32
CA ASP A 8 3.86 49.24 -42.73
C ASP A 8 3.31 50.35 -43.65
N ARG A 9 2.16 50.93 -43.29
CA ARG A 9 1.56 52.05 -44.02
C ARG A 9 2.34 53.34 -43.84
N LEU A 10 2.86 53.63 -42.65
CA LEU A 10 3.74 54.75 -42.39
C LEU A 10 5.07 54.59 -43.16
N GLU A 11 5.63 53.38 -43.19
CA GLU A 11 6.82 53.05 -43.97
C GLU A 11 6.57 53.26 -45.48
N ALA A 12 5.43 52.79 -45.99
CA ALA A 12 5.07 52.99 -47.39
C ALA A 12 4.90 54.48 -47.76
N LEU A 13 4.37 55.30 -46.85
CA LEU A 13 4.30 56.76 -47.03
C LEU A 13 5.69 57.41 -47.07
N LEU A 14 6.58 56.99 -46.18
CA LEU A 14 7.98 57.44 -46.17
C LEU A 14 8.73 57.06 -47.46
N GLN A 15 8.44 55.89 -48.02
CA GLN A 15 9.06 55.42 -49.27
C GLN A 15 8.50 56.15 -50.51
N LYS A 16 7.20 56.50 -50.52
CA LYS A 16 6.53 57.17 -51.65
C LYS A 16 6.59 58.70 -51.61
N GLY A 17 6.96 59.29 -50.46
CA GLY A 17 7.05 60.73 -50.28
C GLY A 17 8.06 61.40 -51.21
N HIS A 18 7.81 62.67 -51.54
CA HIS A 18 8.68 63.42 -52.45
C HIS A 18 10.01 63.74 -51.76
N ARG A 19 11.10 63.12 -52.23
CA ARG A 19 12.45 63.38 -51.73
C ARG A 19 12.98 64.70 -52.26
N VAL A 20 13.58 65.49 -51.39
CA VAL A 20 14.20 66.76 -51.77
C VAL A 20 15.61 66.50 -52.32
N PRO A 21 15.92 66.87 -53.58
CA PRO A 21 17.23 66.64 -54.19
C PRO A 21 18.37 67.21 -53.34
N PHE A 22 19.49 66.49 -53.26
CA PHE A 22 20.68 66.86 -52.47
C PHE A 22 20.48 66.93 -50.95
N THR A 23 19.36 66.44 -50.41
CA THR A 23 19.12 66.37 -48.96
C THR A 23 18.53 65.01 -48.54
N PRO A 24 18.65 64.62 -47.26
CA PRO A 24 18.00 63.40 -46.74
C PRO A 24 16.50 63.58 -46.44
N PHE A 25 15.90 64.75 -46.73
CA PHE A 25 14.54 65.06 -46.33
C PHE A 25 13.48 64.53 -47.30
N VAL A 26 12.36 64.08 -46.74
CA VAL A 26 11.17 63.60 -47.46
C VAL A 26 10.01 64.52 -47.09
N ILE A 27 9.31 65.05 -48.10
CA ILE A 27 8.10 65.85 -47.90
C ILE A 27 6.93 64.88 -47.72
N LEU A 28 6.21 65.04 -46.62
CA LEU A 28 5.07 64.22 -46.23
C LEU A 28 3.88 65.12 -45.91
N ASN A 29 2.68 64.58 -46.05
CA ASN A 29 1.46 65.23 -45.56
C ASN A 29 1.40 65.07 -44.03
N GLU A 30 1.41 66.20 -43.32
CA GLU A 30 1.36 66.23 -41.86
C GLU A 30 0.10 65.57 -41.30
N ASP A 31 -1.08 65.87 -41.86
CA ASP A 31 -2.37 65.34 -41.41
C ASP A 31 -2.42 63.81 -41.54
N GLU A 32 -1.95 63.26 -42.67
CA GLU A 32 -1.97 61.81 -42.92
C GLU A 32 -1.00 61.04 -42.01
N VAL A 33 0.14 61.66 -41.66
CA VAL A 33 1.11 61.07 -40.72
C VAL A 33 0.60 61.15 -39.28
N LEU A 34 0.02 62.28 -38.88
CA LEU A 34 -0.56 62.45 -37.54
C LEU A 34 -1.71 61.47 -37.30
N ASP A 35 -2.61 61.29 -38.28
CA ASP A 35 -3.70 60.32 -38.21
C ASP A 35 -3.19 58.88 -38.00
N LEU A 36 -2.10 58.49 -38.67
CA LEU A 36 -1.50 57.18 -38.49
C LEU A 36 -0.87 57.01 -37.10
N ILE A 37 -0.19 58.05 -36.60
CA ILE A 37 0.40 58.05 -35.26
C ILE A 37 -0.70 57.94 -34.20
N ASP A 38 -1.82 58.65 -34.36
CA ASP A 38 -2.92 58.60 -33.40
C ASP A 38 -3.61 57.23 -33.39
N ARG A 39 -3.84 56.63 -34.56
CA ARG A 39 -4.37 55.26 -34.64
C ARG A 39 -3.42 54.24 -34.01
N LEU A 40 -2.11 54.42 -34.21
CA LEU A 40 -1.09 53.55 -33.63
C LEU A 40 -1.00 53.73 -32.11
N ARG A 41 -1.20 54.94 -31.61
CA ARG A 41 -1.30 55.23 -30.17
C ARG A 41 -2.55 54.61 -29.54
N LEU A 42 -3.64 54.48 -30.27
CA LEU A 42 -4.87 53.83 -29.78
C LEU A 42 -4.82 52.29 -29.84
N SER A 43 -4.09 51.73 -30.80
CA SER A 43 -4.00 50.28 -31.08
C SER A 43 -2.69 49.63 -30.65
N LEU A 44 -1.94 50.24 -29.74
CA LEU A 44 -0.80 49.61 -29.08
C LEU A 44 -1.04 49.32 -27.59
N PRO A 45 -1.68 50.22 -26.81
CA PRO A 45 -1.98 49.94 -25.41
C PRO A 45 -2.79 48.67 -25.16
N PRO A 46 -3.90 48.38 -25.88
CA PRO A 46 -4.72 47.21 -25.58
C PRO A 46 -3.98 45.89 -25.88
N GLU A 47 -3.18 45.83 -26.94
CA GLU A 47 -2.35 44.68 -27.32
C GLU A 47 -1.27 44.39 -26.28
N ILE A 48 -0.66 45.44 -25.70
CA ILE A 48 0.31 45.30 -24.61
C ILE A 48 -0.38 44.79 -23.33
N GLU A 49 -1.58 45.28 -23.02
CA GLU A 49 -2.36 44.80 -21.88
C GLU A 49 -2.81 43.35 -22.05
N GLU A 50 -3.19 42.94 -23.26
CA GLU A 50 -3.51 41.55 -23.58
C GLU A 50 -2.28 40.65 -23.43
N ALA A 51 -1.12 41.06 -23.97
CA ALA A 51 0.12 40.32 -23.82
C ALA A 51 0.52 40.15 -22.34
N LYS A 52 0.37 41.20 -21.52
CA LYS A 52 0.61 41.13 -20.07
C LYS A 52 -0.34 40.14 -19.38
N ARG A 53 -1.63 40.18 -19.69
CA ARG A 53 -2.63 39.24 -19.15
C ARG A 53 -2.30 37.79 -19.49
N ILE A 54 -1.91 37.52 -20.73
CA ILE A 54 -1.51 36.16 -21.15
C ILE A 54 -0.30 35.67 -20.36
N VAL A 55 0.68 36.54 -20.10
CA VAL A 55 1.85 36.17 -19.29
C VAL A 55 1.44 35.88 -17.84
N GLU A 56 0.63 36.73 -17.23
CA GLU A 56 0.12 36.52 -15.86
C GLU A 56 -0.69 35.23 -15.74
N GLU A 57 -1.60 34.98 -16.69
CA GLU A 57 -2.41 33.76 -16.72
C GLU A 57 -1.54 32.50 -16.88
N ARG A 58 -0.53 32.56 -17.74
CA ARG A 58 0.45 31.47 -17.88
C ARG A 58 1.19 31.19 -16.57
N GLU A 59 1.66 32.23 -15.88
CA GLU A 59 2.36 32.06 -14.59
C GLU A 59 1.42 31.44 -13.54
N ASN A 60 0.15 31.87 -13.49
CA ASN A 60 -0.85 31.27 -12.60
C ASN A 60 -1.09 29.79 -12.91
N ILE A 61 -1.27 29.44 -14.19
CA ILE A 61 -1.45 28.04 -14.62
C ILE A 61 -0.24 27.19 -14.22
N LEU A 62 0.99 27.72 -14.39
CA LEU A 62 2.20 27.00 -14.00
C LEU A 62 2.29 26.81 -12.49
N ALA A 63 1.93 27.81 -11.70
CA ALA A 63 1.91 27.72 -10.24
C ALA A 63 0.88 26.68 -9.76
N GLU A 64 -0.34 26.71 -10.28
CA GLU A 64 -1.39 25.73 -9.96
C GLU A 64 -0.97 24.31 -10.35
N ALA A 65 -0.38 24.12 -11.53
CA ALA A 65 0.10 22.83 -11.98
C ALA A 65 1.24 22.29 -11.09
N GLN A 66 2.14 23.15 -10.62
CA GLN A 66 3.19 22.76 -9.68
C GLN A 66 2.60 22.36 -8.32
N GLU A 67 1.68 23.15 -7.78
CA GLU A 67 1.02 22.84 -6.52
C GLU A 67 0.26 21.49 -6.58
N GLU A 68 -0.47 21.25 -7.67
CA GLU A 68 -1.19 20.00 -7.85
C GLU A 68 -0.24 18.80 -8.02
N ALA A 69 0.87 18.98 -8.76
CA ALA A 69 1.91 17.95 -8.87
C ALA A 69 2.51 17.61 -7.51
N GLU A 70 2.82 18.61 -6.67
CA GLU A 70 3.31 18.40 -5.31
C GLU A 70 2.29 17.66 -4.44
N LYS A 71 1.00 18.04 -4.52
CA LYS A 71 -0.09 17.33 -3.82
C LYS A 71 -0.19 15.87 -4.25
N ILE A 72 -0.12 15.58 -5.55
CA ILE A 72 -0.16 14.22 -6.08
C ILE A 72 1.01 13.40 -5.55
N VAL A 73 2.23 13.94 -5.62
CA VAL A 73 3.44 13.26 -5.13
C VAL A 73 3.35 13.01 -3.62
N SER A 74 2.86 13.98 -2.86
CA SER A 74 2.70 13.86 -1.41
C SER A 74 1.70 12.75 -1.05
N LYS A 75 0.51 12.75 -1.66
CA LYS A 75 -0.51 11.69 -1.48
C LYS A 75 0.00 10.32 -1.89
N ALA A 76 0.74 10.23 -3.00
CA ALA A 76 1.33 8.97 -3.44
C ALA A 76 2.34 8.42 -2.44
N ARG A 77 3.17 9.28 -1.83
CA ARG A 77 4.12 8.90 -0.78
C ARG A 77 3.41 8.43 0.49
N GLU A 78 2.38 9.16 0.93
CA GLU A 78 1.57 8.78 2.09
C GLU A 78 0.93 7.39 1.87
N ARG A 79 0.30 7.18 0.72
CA ARG A 79 -0.31 5.89 0.38
C ARG A 79 0.70 4.75 0.31
N ALA A 80 1.91 5.01 -0.20
CA ALA A 80 2.98 4.02 -0.21
C ALA A 80 3.42 3.61 1.20
N LEU A 81 3.51 4.57 2.14
CA LEU A 81 3.82 4.30 3.54
C LEU A 81 2.72 3.48 4.22
N GLU A 82 1.44 3.79 3.96
CA GLU A 82 0.30 3.00 4.46
C GLU A 82 0.39 1.55 3.99
N ILE A 83 0.57 1.32 2.68
CA ILE A 83 0.67 -0.03 2.10
C ILE A 83 1.84 -0.81 2.70
N LEU A 84 3.00 -0.17 2.89
CA LEU A 84 4.16 -0.80 3.53
C LEU A 84 3.86 -1.19 4.98
N SER A 85 3.21 -0.31 5.74
CA SER A 85 2.79 -0.57 7.11
C SER A 85 1.80 -1.74 7.18
N GLU A 86 0.77 -1.74 6.33
CA GLU A 86 -0.18 -2.86 6.21
C GLU A 86 0.53 -4.17 5.89
N HIS A 87 1.45 -4.16 4.92
CA HIS A 87 2.20 -5.35 4.54
C HIS A 87 3.11 -5.86 5.66
N GLU A 88 3.76 -4.97 6.43
CA GLU A 88 4.52 -5.36 7.61
C GLU A 88 3.64 -5.97 8.70
N ILE A 89 2.45 -5.41 8.94
CA ILE A 89 1.49 -5.93 9.91
C ILE A 89 1.04 -7.32 9.50
N VAL A 90 0.66 -7.51 8.23
CA VAL A 90 0.25 -8.82 7.68
C VAL A 90 1.37 -9.84 7.82
N ARG A 91 2.60 -9.50 7.39
CA ARG A 91 3.76 -10.40 7.53
C ARG A 91 4.03 -10.79 8.98
N LYS A 92 3.93 -9.84 9.92
CA LYS A 92 4.08 -10.11 11.37
C LYS A 92 2.94 -11.00 11.90
N ALA A 93 1.72 -10.79 11.42
CA ALA A 93 0.57 -11.61 11.78
C ALA A 93 0.73 -13.05 11.28
N GLU A 94 1.15 -13.25 10.03
CA GLU A 94 1.43 -14.58 9.46
C GLU A 94 2.54 -15.31 10.23
N ALA A 95 3.66 -14.62 10.54
CA ALA A 95 4.73 -15.21 11.33
C ALA A 95 4.28 -15.63 12.73
N ARG A 96 3.42 -14.82 13.38
CA ARG A 96 2.82 -15.16 14.68
C ARG A 96 1.85 -16.33 14.55
N ALA A 97 1.00 -16.35 13.53
CA ALA A 97 0.06 -17.44 13.28
C ALA A 97 0.81 -18.78 13.12
N LYS A 98 1.85 -18.81 12.28
CA LYS A 98 2.71 -19.99 12.11
C LYS A 98 3.33 -20.45 13.42
N THR A 99 3.84 -19.52 14.23
CA THR A 99 4.40 -19.84 15.55
C THR A 99 3.35 -20.44 16.49
N ILE A 100 2.11 -19.93 16.45
CA ILE A 100 0.99 -20.44 17.26
C ILE A 100 0.63 -21.86 16.80
N GLU A 101 0.54 -22.10 15.49
CA GLU A 101 0.27 -23.42 14.92
C GLU A 101 1.35 -24.44 15.31
N GLU A 102 2.63 -24.10 15.16
CA GLU A 102 3.75 -24.96 15.56
C GLU A 102 3.69 -25.31 17.06
N LYS A 103 3.41 -24.32 17.92
CA LYS A 103 3.24 -24.55 19.36
C LYS A 103 2.03 -25.41 19.68
N ALA A 104 0.91 -25.19 18.98
CA ALA A 104 -0.31 -25.97 19.17
C ALA A 104 -0.10 -27.44 18.77
N LEU A 105 0.54 -27.69 17.63
CA LEU A 105 0.89 -29.03 17.17
C LEU A 105 1.82 -29.74 18.15
N LYS A 106 2.88 -29.06 18.61
CA LYS A 106 3.80 -29.62 19.61
C LYS A 106 3.08 -29.97 20.91
N ARG A 107 2.23 -29.06 21.41
CA ARG A 107 1.47 -29.29 22.64
C ARG A 107 0.45 -30.42 22.50
N ALA A 108 -0.17 -30.55 21.32
CA ALA A 108 -1.07 -31.66 21.03
C ALA A 108 -0.32 -33.01 21.06
N GLN A 109 0.87 -33.08 20.45
CA GLN A 109 1.71 -34.28 20.49
C GLN A 109 2.13 -34.64 21.92
N GLU A 110 2.60 -33.66 22.70
CA GLU A 110 2.97 -33.85 24.10
C GLU A 110 1.77 -34.34 24.94
N LEU A 111 0.58 -33.80 24.70
CA LEU A 111 -0.64 -34.21 25.41
C LEU A 111 -1.02 -35.65 25.07
N THR A 112 -1.00 -36.04 23.78
CA THR A 112 -1.28 -37.40 23.37
C THR A 112 -0.30 -38.39 23.99
N GLN A 113 1.01 -38.11 23.92
CA GLN A 113 2.02 -38.97 24.53
C GLN A 113 1.83 -39.09 26.05
N SER A 114 1.52 -37.99 26.73
CA SER A 114 1.27 -38.00 28.17
C SER A 114 0.01 -38.81 28.52
N ALA A 115 -1.04 -38.71 27.71
CA ALA A 115 -2.27 -39.47 27.88
C ALA A 115 -2.04 -40.98 27.67
N ASP A 116 -1.28 -41.35 26.63
CA ASP A 116 -0.91 -42.75 26.36
C ASP A 116 -0.06 -43.33 27.50
N GLN A 117 0.92 -42.57 27.99
CA GLN A 117 1.77 -42.95 29.12
C GLN A 117 0.93 -43.19 30.38
N TYR A 118 -0.01 -42.28 30.67
CA TYR A 118 -0.91 -42.40 31.81
C TYR A 118 -1.86 -43.61 31.67
N ALA A 119 -2.43 -43.83 30.48
CA ALA A 119 -3.27 -44.98 30.22
C ALA A 119 -2.51 -46.29 30.43
N LEU A 120 -1.26 -46.37 29.98
CA LEU A 120 -0.40 -47.52 30.19
C LEU A 120 -0.15 -47.78 31.69
N GLU A 121 0.18 -46.75 32.46
CA GLU A 121 0.39 -46.86 33.91
C GLU A 121 -0.85 -47.38 34.64
N VAL A 122 -2.04 -46.85 34.30
CA VAL A 122 -3.31 -47.32 34.87
C VAL A 122 -3.57 -48.78 34.52
N LEU A 123 -3.32 -49.19 33.26
CA LEU A 123 -3.51 -50.57 32.83
C LEU A 123 -2.52 -51.53 33.50
N GLN A 124 -1.26 -51.15 33.67
CA GLN A 124 -0.24 -51.96 34.37
C GLN A 124 -0.58 -52.15 35.85
N ASN A 125 -1.08 -51.11 36.51
CA ASN A 125 -1.54 -51.20 37.89
C ASN A 125 -2.74 -52.15 38.02
N LEU A 126 -3.71 -52.05 37.09
CA LEU A 126 -4.86 -52.94 37.05
C LEU A 126 -4.44 -54.40 36.79
N GLU A 127 -3.52 -54.64 35.85
CA GLU A 127 -2.98 -55.97 35.56
C GLU A 127 -2.37 -56.60 36.83
N SER A 128 -1.55 -55.83 37.56
CA SER A 128 -0.91 -56.29 38.78
C SER A 128 -1.94 -56.71 39.85
N GLN A 129 -2.99 -55.90 40.05
CA GLN A 129 -4.08 -56.23 40.97
C GLN A 129 -4.85 -57.49 40.55
N LEU A 130 -5.13 -57.64 39.27
CA LEU A 130 -5.82 -58.83 38.74
C LEU A 130 -4.98 -60.09 38.93
N LEU A 131 -3.65 -60.03 38.74
CA LEU A 131 -2.75 -61.15 38.99
C LEU A 131 -2.74 -61.58 40.46
N GLU A 132 -2.75 -60.62 41.40
CA GLU A 132 -2.85 -60.92 42.83
C GLU A 132 -4.17 -61.60 43.18
N LEU A 133 -5.29 -61.05 42.69
CA LEU A 133 -6.62 -61.65 42.88
C LEU A 133 -6.68 -63.06 42.29
N LEU A 134 -6.13 -63.26 41.10
CA LEU A 134 -6.07 -64.57 40.45
C LEU A 134 -5.25 -65.57 41.27
N LYS A 135 -4.16 -65.12 41.90
CA LYS A 135 -3.36 -65.95 42.82
C LYS A 135 -4.18 -66.37 44.04
N VAL A 136 -4.96 -65.47 44.63
CA VAL A 136 -5.87 -65.79 45.75
C VAL A 136 -6.91 -66.84 45.33
N VAL A 137 -7.54 -66.65 44.15
CA VAL A 137 -8.52 -67.61 43.61
C VAL A 137 -7.89 -68.98 43.37
N ARG A 138 -6.70 -69.05 42.76
CA ARG A 138 -5.98 -70.31 42.53
C ARG A 138 -5.65 -71.03 43.85
N ASN A 139 -5.15 -70.29 44.83
CA ASN A 139 -4.87 -70.85 46.16
C ASN A 139 -6.15 -71.43 46.79
N GLY A 140 -7.28 -70.72 46.71
CA GLY A 140 -8.57 -71.21 47.20
C GLY A 140 -9.05 -72.50 46.50
N ILE A 141 -8.89 -72.59 45.17
CA ILE A 141 -9.22 -73.79 44.40
C ILE A 141 -8.31 -74.97 44.79
N GLU A 142 -7.01 -74.75 44.96
CA GLU A 142 -6.07 -75.80 45.40
C GLU A 142 -6.39 -76.32 46.79
N GLU A 143 -6.78 -75.44 47.72
CA GLU A 143 -7.15 -75.82 49.08
C GLU A 143 -8.40 -76.70 49.10
N LEU A 144 -9.44 -76.34 48.33
CA LEU A 144 -10.64 -77.18 48.19
C LEU A 144 -10.32 -78.54 47.54
N ARG A 145 -9.45 -78.57 46.52
CA ARG A 145 -8.99 -79.84 45.89
C ARG A 145 -8.20 -80.73 46.85
N LYS A 146 -7.41 -80.16 47.76
CA LYS A 146 -6.71 -80.90 48.82
C LYS A 146 -7.70 -81.40 49.88
N GLY A 147 -8.69 -80.59 50.26
CA GLY A 147 -9.77 -80.96 51.15
C GLY A 147 -10.58 -82.17 50.64
N ASP A 148 -10.93 -82.18 49.35
CA ASP A 148 -11.60 -83.32 48.70
C ASP A 148 -10.75 -84.61 48.73
N LYS A 149 -9.43 -84.50 48.52
CA LYS A 149 -8.52 -85.67 48.61
C LYS A 149 -8.33 -86.16 50.06
N GLY A 150 -8.37 -85.26 51.05
CA GLY A 150 -8.31 -85.62 52.46
C GLY A 150 -9.55 -86.38 52.94
N ALA A 151 -10.73 -86.00 52.44
CA ALA A 151 -11.99 -86.68 52.75
C ALA A 151 -12.06 -88.11 52.18
N ILE A 152 -11.52 -88.33 50.96
CA ILE A 152 -11.51 -89.66 50.32
C ILE A 152 -10.56 -90.63 51.03
N ILE A 153 -9.42 -90.16 51.57
CA ILE A 153 -8.44 -91.03 52.27
C ILE A 153 -8.92 -91.41 53.69
N SER A 154 -9.82 -90.63 54.30
CA SER A 154 -10.42 -90.96 55.60
C SER A 154 -11.55 -91.99 55.55
N GLU A 155 -12.13 -92.28 54.37
CA GLU A 155 -13.19 -93.29 54.22
C GLU A 155 -12.69 -94.70 53.91
N GLU A 156 -11.39 -94.90 53.62
CA GLU A 156 -10.81 -96.21 53.23
C GLU A 156 -10.02 -96.94 54.33
N LYS A 157 -10.12 -96.52 55.61
CA LYS A 157 -9.37 -97.14 56.72
C LYS A 157 -10.23 -97.74 57.83
#